data_AF-A0A7I8LDM7-F1
#
_entry.id   AF-A0A7I8LDM7-F1
#
_cell.length_a   1.000
_cell.length_b   1.000
_cell.length_c   1.000
_cell.angle_alpha   90.00
_cell.angle_beta   90.00
_cell.angle_gamma   90.00
#
_symmetry.space_group_name_H-M   'P 1'
#
loop_
_entity.id
_entity.type
_entity.pdbx_description
1 polymer ?
#
loop_
_entity_poly.entity_id
_entity_poly.type
_entity_poly.pdbx_seq_one_letter_code
_entity_poly.pdbx_strand_id
1 'polypeptide(L)'
;MGEPRRQQREWRRQHPALDEVANLLNKANRDLCAVQHHLEKEFQQTYPDHANPYKMVCRIKKIQEDLASLKELCRELLAEKQDFIDKARTTLLGQKISLQRLLASSGLPLISDQDDLAYSNLNQIIDEWSAQVSTKAGDVQDPLSEDINQMLFSSLVQDG
;
A
#
# COMPACT_ATOMS: atom_id res chain seq x y z
N MET A 1 -13.70 -44.36 72.95
CA MET A 1 -14.36 -44.65 71.66
C MET A 1 -15.46 -43.62 71.48
N GLY A 2 -15.40 -42.55 70.69
CA GLY A 2 -14.41 -42.08 69.74
C GLY A 2 -15.13 -41.31 68.64
N GLU A 3 -15.65 -40.09 68.88
CA GLU A 3 -16.22 -39.27 67.80
C GLU A 3 -16.49 -37.77 68.13
N PRO A 4 -15.45 -36.90 68.14
CA PRO A 4 -15.66 -35.47 67.81
C PRO A 4 -15.05 -35.09 66.45
N ARG A 5 -14.26 -35.99 65.84
CA ARG A 5 -13.48 -35.73 64.61
C ARG A 5 -14.27 -35.91 63.31
N ARG A 6 -15.56 -36.27 63.36
CA ARG A 6 -16.42 -36.39 62.16
C ARG A 6 -17.11 -35.07 61.81
N GLN A 7 -17.69 -34.38 62.80
CA GLN A 7 -18.35 -33.07 62.59
C GLN A 7 -17.36 -31.96 62.18
N GLN A 8 -16.14 -31.96 62.72
CA GLN A 8 -15.10 -31.01 62.30
C GLN A 8 -14.57 -31.26 60.86
N ARG A 9 -14.81 -32.45 60.30
CA ARG A 9 -14.51 -32.80 58.90
C ARG A 9 -15.67 -32.49 57.95
N GLU A 10 -16.88 -32.21 58.45
CA GLU A 10 -18.02 -31.74 57.66
C GLU A 10 -18.05 -30.21 57.56
N TRP A 11 -17.64 -29.49 58.60
CA TRP A 11 -17.46 -28.02 58.54
C TRP A 11 -16.33 -27.57 57.61
N ARG A 12 -15.34 -28.44 57.34
CA ARG A 12 -14.36 -28.23 56.26
C ARG A 12 -14.89 -28.59 54.86
N ARG A 13 -16.10 -29.16 54.74
CA ARG A 13 -16.63 -29.70 53.48
C ARG A 13 -17.56 -28.78 52.70
N GLN A 14 -18.09 -27.72 53.28
CA GLN A 14 -18.86 -26.68 52.56
C GLN A 14 -18.95 -25.45 53.47
N HIS A 15 -18.12 -24.45 53.20
CA HIS A 15 -18.23 -23.15 53.86
C HIS A 15 -19.13 -22.29 52.96
N PRO A 16 -20.23 -21.71 53.46
CA PRO A 16 -21.20 -21.00 52.63
C PRO A 16 -20.59 -19.86 51.81
N ALA A 17 -19.59 -19.15 52.36
CA ALA A 17 -18.84 -18.15 51.60
C ALA A 17 -18.01 -18.75 50.44
N LEU A 18 -17.50 -19.99 50.58
CA LEU A 18 -16.82 -20.70 49.49
C LEU A 18 -17.82 -21.14 48.42
N ASP A 19 -19.02 -21.57 48.82
CA ASP A 19 -20.09 -21.93 47.89
C ASP A 19 -20.62 -20.70 47.13
N GLU A 20 -20.77 -19.56 47.80
CA GLU A 20 -21.11 -18.28 47.17
C GLU A 20 -20.05 -17.83 46.16
N VAL A 21 -18.75 -17.93 46.51
CA VAL A 21 -17.65 -17.64 45.59
C VAL A 21 -17.66 -18.60 44.41
N ALA A 22 -17.88 -19.90 44.63
CA ALA A 22 -17.97 -20.89 43.56
C ALA A 22 -19.15 -20.59 42.63
N ASN A 23 -20.30 -20.20 43.17
CA ASN A 23 -21.47 -19.80 42.40
C ASN A 23 -21.22 -18.52 41.60
N LEU A 24 -20.55 -17.54 42.18
CA LEU A 24 -20.19 -16.29 41.51
C LEU A 24 -19.22 -16.55 40.35
N LEU A 25 -18.20 -17.37 40.56
CA LEU A 25 -17.25 -17.76 39.50
C LEU A 25 -17.94 -18.55 38.40
N ASN A 26 -18.84 -19.46 38.75
CA ASN A 26 -19.65 -20.19 37.76
C ASN A 26 -20.55 -19.27 36.95
N LYS A 27 -21.16 -18.27 37.60
CA LYS A 27 -21.95 -17.24 36.92
C LYS A 27 -21.07 -16.41 35.98
N ALA A 28 -19.95 -15.89 36.48
CA ALA A 28 -19.01 -15.11 35.68
C ALA A 28 -18.50 -15.91 34.47
N ASN A 29 -18.23 -17.21 34.64
CA ASN A 29 -17.83 -18.08 33.54
C ASN A 29 -18.94 -18.23 32.49
N ARG A 30 -20.20 -18.40 32.90
CA ARG A 30 -21.35 -18.43 31.97
C ARG A 30 -21.51 -17.10 31.24
N ASP A 31 -21.39 -15.99 31.95
CA ASP A 31 -21.50 -14.64 31.39
C ASP A 31 -20.37 -14.41 30.36
N LEU A 32 -19.13 -14.81 30.67
CA LEU A 32 -18.00 -14.76 29.73
C LEU A 32 -18.22 -15.65 28.50
N CYS A 33 -18.76 -16.86 28.66
CA CYS A 33 -19.11 -17.71 27.52
C CYS A 33 -20.18 -17.07 26.63
N ALA A 34 -21.18 -16.40 27.23
CA ALA A 34 -22.21 -15.69 26.47
C ALA A 34 -21.63 -14.52 25.68
N VAL A 35 -20.74 -13.73 26.30
CA VAL A 35 -20.01 -12.64 25.62
C VAL A 35 -19.15 -13.18 24.48
N GLN A 36 -18.38 -14.25 24.71
CA GLN A 36 -17.56 -14.88 23.68
C GLN A 36 -18.40 -15.32 22.47
N HIS A 37 -19.53 -15.98 22.72
CA HIS A 37 -20.41 -16.43 21.65
C HIS A 37 -21.03 -15.27 20.86
N HIS A 38 -21.39 -14.19 21.54
CA HIS A 38 -21.92 -12.99 20.90
C HIS A 38 -20.88 -12.32 20.00
N LEU A 39 -19.65 -12.12 20.50
CA LEU A 39 -18.55 -11.57 19.72
C LEU A 39 -18.21 -12.42 18.49
N GLU A 40 -18.19 -13.75 18.64
CA GLU A 40 -17.94 -14.65 17.50
C GLU A 40 -19.04 -14.52 16.44
N LYS A 41 -20.30 -14.40 16.87
CA LYS A 41 -21.43 -14.21 15.95
C LYS A 41 -21.33 -12.87 15.22
N GLU A 42 -21.03 -11.77 15.92
CA GLU A 42 -20.83 -10.46 15.31
C GLU A 42 -19.65 -10.45 14.35
N PHE A 43 -18.54 -11.11 14.71
CA PHE A 43 -17.37 -11.25 13.86
C PHE A 43 -17.72 -11.97 12.55
N GLN A 44 -18.43 -13.10 12.61
CA GLN A 44 -18.85 -13.85 11.42
C GLN A 44 -19.88 -13.11 10.56
N GLN A 45 -20.75 -12.30 11.17
CA GLN A 45 -21.70 -11.45 10.44
C GLN A 45 -21.02 -10.28 9.72
N THR A 46 -20.05 -9.65 10.38
CA THR A 46 -19.31 -8.50 9.85
C THR A 46 -18.35 -8.94 8.74
N TYR A 47 -17.73 -10.11 8.90
CA TYR A 47 -16.73 -10.65 7.99
C TYR A 47 -17.18 -12.03 7.44
N PRO A 48 -18.10 -12.05 6.47
CA PRO A 48 -18.52 -13.29 5.82
C PRO A 48 -17.34 -13.97 5.08
N ASP A 49 -17.49 -15.26 4.77
CA ASP A 49 -16.50 -16.07 4.02
C ASP A 49 -15.13 -16.26 4.68
N HIS A 50 -15.07 -16.26 6.01
CA HIS A 50 -13.82 -16.39 6.79
C HIS A 50 -12.80 -15.28 6.49
N ALA A 51 -13.28 -14.10 6.07
CA ALA A 51 -12.43 -12.93 5.90
C ALA A 51 -11.75 -12.60 7.24
N ASN A 52 -10.43 -12.66 7.27
CA ASN A 52 -9.65 -12.38 8.46
C ASN A 52 -9.10 -10.95 8.35
N PRO A 53 -9.59 -9.99 9.17
CA PRO A 53 -9.19 -8.59 9.08
C PRO A 53 -7.69 -8.39 9.26
N TYR A 54 -7.06 -9.18 10.13
CA TYR A 54 -5.62 -9.14 10.33
C TYR A 54 -4.85 -9.51 9.06
N LYS A 55 -5.27 -10.58 8.36
CA LYS A 55 -4.66 -10.96 7.07
C LYS A 55 -4.88 -9.89 6.00
N MET A 56 -6.04 -9.25 5.98
CA MET A 56 -6.33 -8.14 5.05
C MET A 56 -5.39 -6.96 5.30
N VAL A 57 -5.24 -6.54 6.55
CA VAL A 57 -4.31 -5.46 6.93
C VAL A 57 -2.87 -5.81 6.54
N CYS A 58 -2.41 -7.04 6.80
CA CYS A 58 -1.08 -7.48 6.37
C CYS A 58 -0.89 -7.39 4.84
N ARG A 59 -1.89 -7.81 4.07
CA ARG A 59 -1.84 -7.72 2.60
C ARG A 59 -1.84 -6.28 2.11
N ILE A 60 -2.65 -5.41 2.72
CA ILE A 60 -2.69 -3.97 2.40
C ILE A 60 -1.33 -3.34 2.66
N LYS A 61 -0.72 -3.59 3.82
CA LYS A 61 0.63 -3.08 4.14
C LYS A 61 1.67 -3.51 3.11
N LYS A 62 1.66 -4.80 2.74
CA LYS A 62 2.56 -5.30 1.71
C LYS A 62 2.34 -4.61 0.36
N ILE A 63 1.10 -4.42 -0.06
CA ILE A 63 0.78 -3.72 -1.32
C ILE A 63 1.26 -2.26 -1.25
N GLN A 64 1.14 -1.59 -0.11
CA GLN A 64 1.63 -0.21 0.06
C GLN A 64 3.16 -0.14 -0.05
N GLU A 65 3.88 -1.08 0.58
CA GLU A 65 5.34 -1.20 0.47
C GLU A 65 5.78 -1.49 -0.98
N ASP A 66 5.14 -2.47 -1.63
CA ASP A 66 5.43 -2.84 -3.02
C ASP A 66 5.14 -1.66 -3.98
N LEU A 67 4.05 -0.91 -3.74
CA LEU A 67 3.69 0.27 -4.54
C LEU A 67 4.72 1.40 -4.39
N ALA A 68 5.21 1.64 -3.17
CA ALA A 68 6.25 2.64 -2.94
C ALA A 68 7.55 2.27 -3.68
N SER A 69 7.96 1.00 -3.58
CA SER A 69 9.12 0.48 -4.32
C SER A 69 8.94 0.62 -5.84
N LEU A 70 7.77 0.25 -6.36
CA LEU A 70 7.46 0.37 -7.79
C LEU A 70 7.51 1.83 -8.27
N LYS A 71 6.99 2.78 -7.47
CA LYS A 71 7.07 4.21 -7.80
C LYS A 71 8.51 4.69 -7.96
N GLU A 72 9.40 4.28 -7.06
CA GLU A 72 10.83 4.62 -7.15
C GLU A 72 11.47 4.00 -8.40
N LEU A 73 11.23 2.71 -8.67
CA LEU A 73 11.73 2.07 -9.89
C LEU A 73 11.24 2.76 -11.18
N CYS A 74 9.97 3.19 -11.22
CA CYS A 74 9.46 3.96 -12.35
C CYS A 74 10.14 5.34 -12.49
N ARG A 75 10.45 6.01 -11.37
CA ARG A 75 11.17 7.29 -11.38
C ARG A 75 12.59 7.11 -11.92
N GLU A 76 13.31 6.10 -11.45
CA GLU A 76 14.65 5.77 -11.93
C GLU A 76 14.64 5.45 -13.44
N LEU A 77 13.71 4.61 -13.89
CA LEU A 77 13.56 4.28 -15.31
C LEU A 77 13.28 5.50 -16.19
N LEU A 78 12.43 6.42 -15.72
CA LEU A 78 12.15 7.67 -16.43
C LEU A 78 13.38 8.57 -16.50
N ALA A 79 14.17 8.64 -15.41
CA ALA A 79 15.43 9.39 -15.39
C ALA A 79 16.46 8.79 -16.36
N GLU A 80 16.62 7.47 -16.38
CA GLU A 80 17.51 6.79 -17.34
C GLU A 80 17.06 7.01 -18.79
N LYS A 81 15.75 6.96 -19.06
CA LYS A 81 15.21 7.24 -20.40
C LYS A 81 15.49 8.68 -20.83
N GLN A 82 15.34 9.65 -19.92
CA GLN A 82 15.63 11.06 -20.21
C GLN A 82 17.12 11.26 -20.53
N ASP A 83 18.01 10.68 -19.73
CA ASP A 83 19.46 10.72 -19.99
C ASP A 83 19.84 10.07 -21.33
N PHE A 84 19.19 8.96 -21.69
CA PHE A 84 19.36 8.35 -23.02
C PHE A 84 18.93 9.28 -24.16
N ILE A 85 17.78 9.95 -24.02
CA ILE A 85 17.28 10.93 -25.00
C ILE A 85 18.28 12.08 -25.16
N ASP A 86 18.81 12.60 -24.06
CA ASP A 86 19.76 13.71 -24.09
C ASP A 86 21.10 13.31 -24.72
N LYS A 87 21.59 12.09 -24.44
CA LYS A 87 22.76 11.50 -25.12
C LYS A 87 22.55 11.29 -26.61
N ALA A 88 21.37 10.82 -27.01
CA ALA A 88 21.03 10.66 -28.43
C ALA A 88 21.00 12.02 -29.15
N ARG A 89 20.38 13.04 -28.54
CA ARG A 89 20.32 14.42 -29.07
C ARG A 89 21.71 15.02 -29.26
N THR A 90 22.54 14.98 -28.22
CA THR A 90 23.89 15.53 -28.25
C THR A 90 24.77 14.83 -29.30
N THR A 91 24.66 13.50 -29.40
CA THR A 91 25.41 12.71 -30.40
C THR A 91 24.96 13.05 -31.82
N LEU A 92 23.66 13.08 -32.09
CA LEU A 92 23.12 13.38 -33.42
C LEU A 92 23.47 14.80 -33.88
N LEU A 93 23.35 15.79 -32.98
CA LEU A 93 23.78 17.17 -33.28
C LEU A 93 25.28 17.26 -33.56
N GLY A 94 26.11 16.57 -32.78
CA GLY A 94 27.56 16.51 -33.01
C GLY A 94 27.91 15.87 -34.36
N GLN A 95 27.22 14.79 -34.74
CA GLN A 95 27.37 14.13 -36.04
C GLN A 95 26.94 15.06 -37.18
N LYS A 96 25.79 15.73 -37.05
CA LYS A 96 25.29 16.69 -38.04
C LYS A 96 26.27 17.83 -38.29
N ILE A 97 26.78 18.46 -37.23
CA ILE A 97 27.77 19.54 -37.34
C ILE A 97 29.05 19.03 -38.04
N SER A 98 29.48 17.81 -37.69
CA SER A 98 30.67 17.21 -38.31
C SER A 98 30.49 16.96 -39.81
N LEU A 99 29.32 16.45 -40.22
CA LEU A 99 28.97 16.26 -41.63
C LEU A 99 28.87 17.58 -42.38
N GLN A 100 28.24 18.61 -41.80
CA GLN A 100 28.14 19.94 -42.41
C GLN A 100 29.52 20.56 -42.66
N ARG A 101 30.46 20.43 -41.72
CA ARG A 101 31.85 20.89 -41.93
C ARG A 101 32.54 20.12 -43.05
N LEU A 102 32.38 18.80 -43.11
CA LEU A 102 32.98 17.97 -44.15
C LEU A 102 32.46 18.36 -45.54
N LEU A 103 31.15 18.57 -45.65
CA LEU A 103 30.47 18.94 -46.88
C LEU A 103 30.92 20.32 -47.37
N ALA A 104 30.99 21.30 -46.46
CA ALA A 104 31.54 22.63 -46.74
C ALA A 104 33.00 22.57 -47.20
N SER A 105 33.83 21.73 -46.58
CA SER A 105 35.23 21.55 -46.97
C SER A 105 35.41 20.87 -48.32
N SER A 106 34.41 20.10 -48.76
CA SER A 106 34.42 19.35 -50.03
C SER A 106 33.74 20.12 -51.18
N GLY A 107 33.25 21.34 -50.93
CA GLY A 107 32.56 22.18 -51.92
C GLY A 107 31.18 21.65 -52.36
N LEU A 108 30.61 20.74 -51.58
CA LEU A 108 29.28 20.16 -51.83
C LEU A 108 28.20 21.02 -51.14
N PRO A 109 26.98 21.06 -51.69
CA PRO A 109 25.89 21.87 -51.12
C PRO A 109 25.52 21.40 -49.71
N LEU A 110 25.34 22.34 -48.78
CA LEU A 110 24.93 22.03 -47.40
C LEU A 110 23.52 21.41 -47.37
N ILE A 111 23.35 20.37 -46.55
CA ILE A 111 22.03 19.80 -46.25
C ILE A 111 21.24 20.85 -45.45
N SER A 112 20.08 21.27 -45.98
CA SER A 112 19.21 22.24 -45.32
C SER A 112 18.48 21.60 -44.15
N ASP A 113 18.17 22.37 -43.10
CA ASP A 113 17.36 21.89 -41.98
C ASP A 113 15.93 21.48 -42.40
N GLN A 114 15.45 21.95 -43.56
CA GLN A 114 14.19 21.51 -44.17
C GLN A 114 14.25 20.11 -44.78
N ASP A 115 15.44 19.60 -45.11
CA ASP A 115 15.61 18.27 -45.71
C ASP A 115 15.70 17.16 -44.65
N ASP A 116 15.83 17.53 -43.37
CA ASP A 116 16.11 16.63 -42.25
C ASP A 116 14.82 16.16 -41.56
N LEU A 117 13.91 15.59 -42.37
CA LEU A 117 12.61 15.05 -41.92
C LEU A 117 12.77 14.07 -40.74
N ALA A 118 13.83 13.26 -40.73
CA ALA A 118 14.10 12.30 -39.67
C ALA A 118 14.42 12.98 -38.32
N TYR A 119 15.22 14.06 -38.33
CA TYR A 119 15.55 14.81 -37.13
C TYR A 119 14.33 15.57 -36.58
N SER A 120 13.51 16.15 -37.46
CA SER A 120 12.26 16.82 -37.05
C SER A 120 11.27 15.85 -36.41
N ASN A 121 11.11 14.65 -36.99
CA ASN A 121 10.23 13.61 -36.48
C ASN A 121 10.70 13.10 -35.11
N LEU A 122 12.02 12.91 -34.93
CA LEU A 122 12.58 12.53 -33.63
C LEU A 122 12.25 13.55 -32.54
N ASN A 123 12.40 14.85 -32.82
CA ASN A 123 12.08 15.89 -31.85
C ASN A 123 10.59 15.91 -31.51
N GLN A 124 9.71 15.77 -32.51
CA GLN A 124 8.28 15.67 -32.28
C GLN A 124 7.91 14.49 -31.36
N ILE A 125 8.48 13.31 -31.60
CA ILE A 125 8.25 12.12 -30.77
C ILE A 125 8.73 12.34 -29.33
N ILE A 126 9.87 13.01 -29.14
CA ILE A 126 10.40 13.32 -27.80
C ILE A 126 9.50 14.32 -27.08
N ASP A 127 9.03 15.35 -27.77
CA ASP A 127 8.17 16.39 -27.20
C ASP A 127 6.80 15.80 -26.81
N GLU A 128 6.24 14.93 -27.66
CA GLU A 128 5.01 14.19 -27.34
C GLU A 128 5.20 13.30 -26.11
N TRP A 129 6.29 12.55 -26.03
CA TRP A 129 6.59 11.72 -24.86
C TRP A 129 6.76 12.57 -23.60
N SER A 130 7.44 13.71 -23.68
CA SER A 130 7.66 14.62 -22.55
C SER A 130 6.33 15.20 -22.02
N ALA A 131 5.39 15.51 -22.92
CA ALA A 131 4.05 15.94 -22.56
C ALA A 131 3.24 14.83 -21.86
N GLN A 132 3.34 13.58 -22.35
CA GLN A 132 2.66 12.44 -21.71
C GLN A 132 3.21 12.11 -20.32
N VAL A 133 4.51 12.30 -20.08
CA VAL A 133 5.12 12.11 -18.75
C VAL A 133 4.69 13.22 -17.79
N SER A 134 4.67 14.47 -18.25
CA SER A 134 4.31 15.63 -17.43
C SER A 134 2.83 15.65 -17.02
N THR A 135 1.93 15.27 -17.93
CA THR A 135 0.48 15.20 -17.66
C THR A 135 0.13 14.13 -16.62
N LYS A 136 0.85 13.00 -16.61
CA LYS A 136 0.63 11.92 -15.62
C LYS A 136 1.27 12.20 -14.27
N ALA A 137 2.29 13.05 -14.20
CA ALA A 137 2.93 13.45 -12.95
C ALA A 137 2.09 14.46 -12.14
N GLY A 138 1.22 15.24 -12.79
CA GLY A 138 0.41 16.30 -12.16
C GLY A 138 -0.86 15.84 -11.44
N ASP A 139 -1.32 14.60 -11.68
CA ASP A 139 -2.60 14.08 -11.14
C ASP A 139 -2.43 13.24 -9.85
N VAL A 140 -1.20 13.09 -9.36
CA VAL A 140 -0.92 12.35 -8.12
C VAL A 140 -0.99 13.32 -6.93
N GLN A 141 -2.19 13.81 -6.64
CA GLN A 141 -2.53 14.26 -5.31
C GLN A 141 -2.47 13.02 -4.42
N ASP A 142 -1.49 12.95 -3.51
CA ASP A 142 -1.14 11.77 -2.73
C ASP A 142 -2.36 11.18 -1.99
N PRO A 143 -3.00 10.10 -2.48
CA PRO A 143 -4.20 9.54 -1.87
C PRO A 143 -3.87 8.81 -0.56
N LEU A 144 -2.58 8.62 -0.27
CA LEU A 144 -2.11 8.05 0.99
C LEU A 144 -2.05 9.08 2.12
N SER A 145 -2.24 10.37 1.83
CA SER A 145 -2.36 11.40 2.87
C SER A 145 -3.71 11.32 3.60
N GLU A 146 -4.74 10.72 3.00
CA GLU A 146 -5.94 10.34 3.73
C GLU A 146 -5.68 9.01 4.43
N ASP A 147 -5.27 9.13 5.70
CA ASP A 147 -5.08 8.05 6.65
C ASP A 147 -6.30 7.11 6.57
N ILE A 148 -6.10 5.95 5.93
CA ILE A 148 -7.14 4.94 5.70
C ILE A 148 -7.85 4.59 7.01
N ASN A 149 -7.14 4.70 8.14
CA ASN A 149 -7.73 4.53 9.46
C ASN A 149 -8.78 5.63 9.75
N GLN A 150 -8.50 6.91 9.49
CA GLN A 150 -9.49 7.99 9.67
C GLN A 150 -10.72 7.82 8.79
N MET A 151 -10.56 7.32 7.56
CA MET A 151 -11.68 7.07 6.65
C MET A 151 -12.58 5.93 7.18
N LEU A 152 -11.98 4.85 7.68
CA LEU A 152 -12.70 3.72 8.28
C LEU A 152 -13.36 4.06 9.62
N PHE A 153 -12.74 4.94 10.43
CA PHE A 153 -13.33 5.41 11.68
C PHE A 153 -14.43 6.45 11.47
N SER A 154 -14.35 7.26 10.41
CA SER A 154 -15.37 8.27 10.10
C SER A 154 -16.65 7.66 9.52
N SER A 155 -16.55 6.58 8.75
CA SER A 155 -17.72 5.87 8.22
C SER A 155 -18.48 5.08 9.29
N LEU A 156 -17.79 4.58 10.32
CA LEU A 156 -18.42 3.82 11.41
C LEU A 156 -19.23 4.71 12.39
N VAL A 157 -18.98 6.03 12.41
CA VAL A 157 -19.61 6.97 13.34
C VAL A 157 -20.90 7.62 12.77
N GLN A 158 -21.16 7.45 11.47
CA GLN A 158 -22.36 8.04 10.84
C GLN A 158 -23.63 7.16 10.93
N ASP A 159 -23.50 5.88 11.31
CA ASP A 159 -24.63 4.96 11.50
C ASP A 159 -24.95 4.75 13.00
N GLY A 160 -25.19 5.84 13.73
CA GLY A 160 -25.65 5.86 15.13
C GLY A 160 -26.89 6.74 15.33
#